data_AF-A0AAU0VZA5-F1
#
_entry.id   AF-A0AAU0VZA5-F1
#
_cell.length_a   1.000
_cell.length_b   1.000
_cell.length_c   1.000
_cell.angle_alpha   90.00
_cell.angle_beta   90.00
_cell.angle_gamma   90.00
#
_symmetry.space_group_name_H-M   'P 1'
#
loop_
_entity.id
_entity.type
_entity.pdbx_description
1 polymer ?
#
loop_
_entity_poly.entity_id
_entity_poly.type
_entity_poly.pdbx_seq_one_letter_code
_entity_poly.pdbx_strand_id
1 'polypeptide(L)'
;MSSREIRMPLNEVVAVLQDLNEFVVSLDRLGSRQASGTADEYTVGRFIADWDVARRLARARRVISVALDAQLSEEDNADIDTLCDQGRFYGTDRSVSPSTDQIR
;
A
#
# COMPACT_ATOMS: atom_id res chain seq x y z
N MET A 1 21.53 -9.13 -2.44
CA MET A 1 20.87 -9.57 -1.20
C MET A 1 21.10 -11.06 -1.03
N SER A 2 21.60 -11.51 0.12
CA SER A 2 21.71 -12.94 0.43
C SER A 2 20.34 -13.62 0.39
N SER A 3 20.31 -14.91 0.05
CA SER A 3 19.09 -15.72 0.12
C SER A 3 18.73 -15.98 1.58
N ARG A 4 18.02 -15.03 2.21
CA ARG A 4 17.49 -15.15 3.58
C ARG A 4 16.01 -15.51 3.54
N GLU A 5 15.61 -16.40 4.43
CA GLU A 5 14.21 -16.76 4.64
C GLU A 5 13.62 -15.92 5.77
N ILE A 6 12.41 -15.38 5.57
CA ILE A 6 11.63 -14.70 6.61
C ILE A 6 10.48 -15.63 6.99
N ARG A 7 10.41 -16.02 8.27
CA ARG A 7 9.39 -16.92 8.78
C ARG A 7 8.20 -16.15 9.31
N MET A 8 7.00 -16.60 8.99
CA MET A 8 5.74 -15.99 9.43
C MET A 8 4.73 -17.10 9.76
N PRO A 9 3.80 -16.86 10.69
CA PRO A 9 2.69 -17.78 10.91
C PRO A 9 1.89 -18.00 9.62
N LEU A 10 1.67 -19.25 9.24
CA LEU A 10 0.99 -19.59 7.99
C LEU A 10 -0.40 -18.95 7.89
N ASN A 11 -1.15 -18.93 8.99
CA ASN A 11 -2.47 -18.30 9.05
C ASN A 11 -2.43 -16.80 8.76
N GLU A 12 -1.38 -16.09 9.19
CA GLU A 12 -1.22 -14.67 8.92
C GLU A 12 -0.87 -14.42 7.45
N VAL A 13 0.06 -15.20 6.89
CA VAL A 13 0.42 -15.11 5.46
C VAL A 13 -0.77 -15.45 4.56
N VAL A 14 -1.54 -16.49 4.90
CA VAL A 14 -2.74 -16.88 4.15
C VAL A 14 -3.79 -15.78 4.20
N ALA A 15 -4.00 -15.16 5.36
CA ALA A 15 -4.96 -14.05 5.48
C ALA A 15 -4.52 -12.83 4.64
N VAL A 16 -3.22 -12.50 4.64
CA VAL A 16 -2.68 -11.43 3.79
C VAL A 16 -2.85 -11.77 2.30
N LEU A 17 -2.53 -13.00 1.91
CA LEU A 17 -2.67 -13.45 0.52
C LEU A 17 -4.12 -13.39 0.04
N GLN A 18 -5.07 -13.77 0.90
CA GLN A 18 -6.50 -13.70 0.59
C GLN A 18 -6.95 -12.26 0.38
N ASP A 19 -6.57 -11.34 1.29
CA ASP A 19 -6.87 -9.92 1.16
C ASP A 19 -6.27 -9.34 -0.15
N LEU A 20 -4.99 -9.62 -0.43
CA LEU A 20 -4.32 -9.13 -1.63
C LEU A 20 -4.95 -9.68 -2.92
N ASN A 21 -5.29 -10.97 -2.96
CA ASN A 21 -5.92 -11.57 -4.13
C ASN A 21 -7.30 -10.96 -4.40
N GLU A 22 -8.11 -10.76 -3.35
CA GLU A 22 -9.40 -10.12 -3.46
C GLU A 22 -9.29 -8.70 -4.04
N PHE A 23 -8.29 -7.93 -3.60
CA PHE A 23 -8.08 -6.57 -4.08
C PHE A 23 -7.56 -6.52 -5.51
N VAL A 24 -6.58 -7.35 -5.86
CA VAL A 24 -6.02 -7.39 -7.22
C VAL A 24 -7.11 -7.77 -8.23
N VAL A 25 -7.88 -8.82 -7.96
CA VAL A 25 -8.95 -9.26 -8.88
C VAL A 25 -10.07 -8.22 -8.97
N SER A 26 -10.43 -7.58 -7.85
CA SER A 26 -11.48 -6.57 -7.86
C SER A 26 -11.06 -5.30 -8.59
N LEU A 27 -9.83 -4.83 -8.38
CA LEU A 27 -9.27 -3.65 -9.05
C LEU A 27 -9.10 -3.88 -10.55
N ASP A 28 -8.66 -5.08 -10.97
CA ASP A 28 -8.59 -5.45 -12.40
C ASP A 28 -9.97 -5.36 -13.08
N ARG A 29 -10.99 -5.95 -12.45
CA ARG A 29 -12.37 -5.89 -12.95
C ARG A 29 -12.92 -4.47 -12.97
N LEU A 30 -12.65 -3.68 -11.94
CA LEU A 30 -13.07 -2.29 -11.88
C LEU A 30 -12.37 -1.45 -12.96
N GLY A 31 -11.06 -1.62 -13.14
CA GLY A 31 -10.30 -0.95 -14.20
C GLY A 31 -10.82 -1.29 -15.60
N SER A 32 -11.14 -2.57 -15.86
CA SER A 32 -11.79 -2.99 -17.10
C SER A 32 -13.17 -2.33 -17.30
N ARG A 33 -13.96 -2.22 -16.23
CA ARG A 33 -15.26 -1.51 -16.27
C ARG A 33 -15.12 -0.01 -16.49
N GLN A 34 -14.12 0.63 -15.90
CA GLN A 34 -13.80 2.04 -16.16
C GLN A 34 -13.42 2.25 -17.62
N ALA A 35 -12.58 1.39 -18.19
CA ALA A 35 -12.19 1.46 -19.60
C ALA A 35 -13.37 1.25 -20.58
N SER A 36 -14.39 0.49 -20.17
CA SER A 36 -15.64 0.30 -20.93
C SER A 36 -16.74 1.31 -20.62
N GLY A 37 -16.49 2.28 -19.73
CA GLY A 37 -17.45 3.31 -19.33
C GLY A 37 -18.58 2.82 -18.42
N THR A 38 -18.44 1.64 -17.81
CA THR A 38 -19.45 1.00 -16.94
C THR A 38 -19.16 1.11 -15.45
N ALA A 39 -18.01 1.68 -15.08
CA ALA A 39 -17.67 2.09 -13.71
C ALA A 39 -17.02 3.47 -13.74
N ASP A 40 -17.24 4.25 -12.68
CA ASP A 40 -16.69 5.59 -12.48
C ASP A 40 -15.86 5.65 -11.19
N GLU A 41 -15.29 6.82 -10.90
CA GLU A 41 -14.50 7.05 -9.67
C GLU A 41 -15.30 6.77 -8.40
N TYR A 42 -16.60 7.07 -8.41
CA TYR A 42 -17.50 6.78 -7.30
C TYR A 42 -17.61 5.27 -7.03
N THR A 43 -17.70 4.46 -8.09
CA THR A 43 -17.74 2.99 -7.99
C THR A 43 -16.45 2.43 -7.37
N VAL A 44 -15.30 2.98 -7.73
CA VAL A 44 -14.00 2.59 -7.13
C VAL A 44 -13.93 3.04 -5.67
N GLY A 45 -14.37 4.27 -5.36
CA GLY A 45 -14.42 4.77 -3.99
C GLY A 45 -15.30 3.91 -3.07
N ARG A 46 -16.44 3.44 -3.57
CA ARG A 46 -17.30 2.49 -2.86
C ARG A 46 -16.63 1.16 -2.59
N PHE A 47 -15.89 0.61 -3.56
CA PHE A 47 -15.10 -0.61 -3.31
C PHE A 47 -14.10 -0.39 -2.17
N ILE A 48 -13.36 0.71 -2.18
CA ILE A 48 -12.37 1.01 -1.14
C ILE A 48 -13.03 1.14 0.25
N ALA A 49 -14.14 1.89 0.32
CA ALA A 49 -14.84 2.19 1.56
C ALA A 49 -15.65 0.99 2.09
N ASP A 50 -16.54 0.43 1.28
CA ASP A 50 -17.48 -0.61 1.70
C ASP A 50 -16.74 -1.92 2.05
N TRP A 51 -15.55 -2.16 1.48
CA TRP A 51 -14.78 -3.38 1.68
C TRP A 51 -13.58 -3.20 2.61
N ASP A 52 -13.46 -2.02 3.24
CA ASP A 52 -12.40 -1.68 4.20
C ASP A 52 -10.98 -1.93 3.67
N VAL A 53 -10.76 -1.65 2.38
CA VAL A 53 -9.52 -2.01 1.66
C VAL A 53 -8.29 -1.40 2.34
N ALA A 54 -8.36 -0.12 2.71
CA ALA A 54 -7.25 0.58 3.36
C ALA A 54 -6.87 -0.06 4.71
N ARG A 55 -7.86 -0.40 5.53
CA ARG A 55 -7.65 -1.04 6.84
C ARG A 55 -7.02 -2.43 6.70
N ARG A 56 -7.47 -3.21 5.72
CA ARG A 56 -6.95 -4.56 5.42
C ARG A 56 -5.53 -4.51 4.86
N LEU A 57 -5.23 -3.56 3.96
CA LEU A 57 -3.86 -3.32 3.48
C LEU A 57 -2.92 -2.84 4.60
N ALA A 58 -3.39 -1.96 5.50
CA ALA A 58 -2.60 -1.53 6.65
C ALA A 58 -2.26 -2.71 7.58
N ARG A 59 -3.22 -3.62 7.80
CA ARG A 59 -2.98 -4.87 8.53
C ARG A 59 -1.95 -5.74 7.82
N ALA A 60 -2.10 -5.94 6.51
CA ALA A 60 -1.16 -6.75 5.73
C ALA A 60 0.27 -6.21 5.80
N ARG A 61 0.44 -4.88 5.62
CA ARG A 61 1.73 -4.20 5.81
C ARG A 61 2.28 -4.47 7.20
N ARG A 62 1.49 -4.27 8.25
CA ARG A 62 1.93 -4.47 9.64
C ARG A 62 2.42 -5.90 9.89
N VAL A 63 1.67 -6.90 9.41
CA VAL A 63 2.03 -8.32 9.56
C VAL A 63 3.39 -8.61 8.94
N ILE A 64 3.67 -8.06 7.75
CA ILE A 64 4.96 -8.20 7.09
C ILE A 64 6.07 -7.45 7.84
N SER A 65 5.85 -6.17 8.19
CA SER A 65 6.84 -5.35 8.91
C SER A 65 7.26 -5.99 10.24
N VAL A 66 6.31 -6.48 11.04
CA VAL A 66 6.62 -7.15 12.32
C VAL A 66 7.49 -8.39 12.11
N ALA A 67 7.25 -9.16 11.04
CA ALA A 67 8.06 -10.33 10.75
C ALA A 67 9.49 -9.99 10.33
N LEU A 68 9.66 -8.88 9.59
CA LEU A 68 10.97 -8.35 9.20
C LEU A 68 11.72 -7.81 10.42
N ASP A 69 11.07 -6.95 11.23
CA ASP A 69 11.63 -6.36 12.45
C ASP A 69 12.16 -7.44 13.42
N ALA A 70 11.45 -8.56 13.52
CA ALA A 70 11.81 -9.65 14.43
C ALA A 70 13.00 -10.52 13.94
N GLN A 71 13.35 -10.46 12.65
CA GLN A 71 14.30 -11.41 12.03
C GLN A 71 15.49 -10.74 11.36
N LEU A 72 15.43 -9.43 11.13
CA LEU A 72 16.48 -8.65 10.50
C LEU A 72 17.25 -7.81 11.52
N SER A 73 18.46 -7.41 11.16
CA SER A 73 19.21 -6.43 11.94
C SER A 73 18.55 -5.04 11.85
N GLU A 74 18.88 -4.16 12.79
CA GLU A 74 18.44 -2.76 12.73
C GLU A 74 18.86 -2.07 11.42
N GLU A 75 20.07 -2.37 10.91
CA GLU A 75 20.58 -1.86 9.64
C GLU A 75 19.73 -2.34 8.46
N ASP A 76 19.45 -3.65 8.37
CA ASP A 76 18.64 -4.22 7.30
C ASP A 76 17.19 -3.67 7.33
N ASN A 77 16.62 -3.45 8.52
CA ASN A 77 15.28 -2.84 8.66
C ASN A 77 15.27 -1.37 8.24
N ALA A 78 16.29 -0.59 8.60
CA ALA A 78 16.42 0.81 8.19
C ALA A 78 16.54 0.96 6.67
N ASP A 79 17.24 0.03 6.01
CA ASP A 79 17.31 -0.04 4.55
C ASP A 79 15.92 -0.31 3.93
N ILE A 80 15.14 -1.22 4.52
CA ILE A 80 13.77 -1.53 4.06
C ILE A 80 12.84 -0.34 4.24
N ASP A 81 12.90 0.36 5.37
CA ASP A 81 12.11 1.57 5.62
C ASP A 81 12.43 2.65 4.58
N THR A 82 13.72 2.86 4.29
CA THR A 82 14.17 3.79 3.25
C THR A 82 13.61 3.42 1.87
N LEU A 83 13.58 2.13 1.52
CA LEU A 83 12.98 1.66 0.27
C LEU A 83 11.46 1.87 0.23
N CYS A 84 10.77 1.70 1.37
CA CYS A 84 9.34 1.92 1.47
C CYS A 84 8.99 3.41 1.29
N ASP A 85 9.79 4.31 1.84
CA ASP A 85 9.61 5.77 1.76
C ASP A 85 9.87 6.33 0.35
N GLN A 86 10.57 5.59 -0.51
CA GLN A 86 10.76 5.94 -1.93
C GLN A 86 9.53 5.66 -2.80
N GLY A 87 8.45 5.13 -2.21
CA GLY A 87 7.19 4.88 -2.89
C GLY A 87 6.56 6.14 -3.51
N ARG A 88 5.74 5.95 -4.55
CA ARG A 88 4.88 7.02 -5.07
C ARG A 88 3.59 7.08 -4.27
N PHE A 89 3.42 8.15 -3.50
CA PHE A 89 2.23 8.39 -2.69
C PHE A 89 1.29 9.38 -3.36
N TYR A 90 -0.01 9.10 -3.29
CA TYR A 90 -1.04 9.99 -3.82
C TYR A 90 -1.40 11.05 -2.78
N GLY A 91 -1.65 12.30 -3.21
CA GLY A 91 -2.03 13.40 -2.31
C GLY A 91 -0.88 14.05 -1.55
N THR A 92 0.38 13.69 -1.85
CA THR A 92 1.59 14.30 -1.27
C THR A 92 2.17 15.40 -2.17
N ASP A 93 1.38 16.01 -3.06
CA ASP A 93 1.78 17.25 -3.71
C ASP A 93 2.06 18.27 -2.60
N ARG A 94 3.35 18.48 -2.31
CA ARG A 94 3.81 19.64 -1.57
C ARG A 94 3.22 20.83 -2.31
N SER A 95 2.20 21.45 -1.71
CA SER A 95 1.79 22.80 -2.03
C SER A 95 3.01 23.69 -1.82
N VAL A 96 3.82 23.84 -2.87
CA VAL A 96 4.71 24.97 -3.01
C VAL A 96 3.78 26.16 -3.12
N SER A 97 3.41 26.72 -1.97
CA SER A 97 2.74 28.00 -1.89
C SER A 97 3.66 29.00 -2.62
N PRO A 98 3.18 29.76 -3.61
CA PRO A 98 3.99 30.82 -4.16
C PRO A 98 4.23 31.82 -3.03
N SER A 99 5.48 31.92 -2.55
CA SER A 99 5.90 33.01 -1.67
C SER A 99 5.52 34.31 -2.35
N THR A 100 4.44 34.91 -1.87
CA THR A 100 4.06 36.27 -2.22
C THR A 100 4.94 37.16 -1.36
N ASP A 101 6.19 37.29 -1.76
CA ASP A 101 7.11 38.25 -1.14
C ASP A 101 7.92 38.96 -2.23
N GLN A 102 7.21 39.81 -2.97
CA GLN A 102 7.79 41.01 -3.59
C GLN A 102 6.78 42.15 -3.44
N ILE A 103 6.73 42.72 -2.24
CA ILE A 103 6.42 44.14 -2.08
C ILE A 103 7.74 44.82 -1.74
N ARG A 104 8.38 45.40 -2.75
CA ARG A 104 9.09 46.68 -2.60
C ARG A 104 9.36 47.34 -3.94
#